data_AF-A0A7Y3HPM5-F1
#
_entry.id   AF-A0A7Y3HPM5-F1
#
_cell.length_a   1.000
_cell.length_b   1.000
_cell.length_c   1.000
_cell.angle_alpha   90.00
_cell.angle_beta   90.00
_cell.angle_gamma   90.00
#
_symmetry.space_group_name_H-M   'P 1'
#
loop_
_entity.id
_entity.type
_entity.pdbx_description
1 polymer ?
#
loop_
_entity_poly.entity_id
_entity_poly.type
_entity_poly.pdbx_seq_one_letter_code
_entity_poly.pdbx_strand_id
1 'polypeptide(L)'
;MRPSLILLLLLIAHCGYSQFTDDFSDFDLTTNPTWTGDVGSFITNTDTLLQSNGNNSMGDTLILSTVNTQADSTEWKFYMQLDFNPTETGNFVKVYLMSDVSDFNQALNGYYLRIGETGSSDTLELWRQDGIIDTKILTGLAAFGSSTNAGIRVTRKAGGEWTFYVDPNGGTQYQLQGSVTDNTHSSTAFFGLYCKYSTASRFDQYLFDDFYVGDIIGDTIKPTVFALSTLSNTELQLNFSEPVDSAIAATLTNYSVDNGVGVPTSIQFVNSEIIQLTFASPFPDGVPGTISINNVEDENGNVIAPTTIPFTYYLISVSQPFDVVITEIMADANPPVNLPLAEYIEIHNRSNKTFNLNSWSITDGTSTGFFPTYILPAGAYLIVCDDSNENLFTSFGDVLGLGTLPTLNDAGDNLTMRNSNFEVLDFVNYSIDWYKDDLKDDGGFSLEKIDVDYPCSNEQNWTASESLDGGTPGYLNSVDGDFIDNTAPAILYTSILNSSEFIVVFNEPMDTSNLLDLSTYALDN
;
A
#
# COMPACT_ATOMS: atom_id res chain seq x y z
N MET A 1 4.66 76.18 -38.65
CA MET A 1 5.33 76.28 -37.32
C MET A 1 6.18 75.03 -37.15
N ARG A 2 7.48 75.22 -36.86
CA ARG A 2 8.41 74.17 -36.36
C ARG A 2 7.97 73.70 -34.95
N PRO A 3 8.76 72.86 -34.23
CA PRO A 3 9.04 71.43 -34.35
C PRO A 3 8.70 70.71 -33.00
N SER A 4 8.96 69.40 -32.84
CA SER A 4 9.32 68.67 -31.58
C SER A 4 9.13 67.16 -31.84
N LEU A 5 10.15 66.31 -32.03
CA LEU A 5 11.25 65.86 -31.15
C LEU A 5 10.77 65.23 -29.83
N ILE A 6 11.35 64.06 -29.53
CA ILE A 6 11.35 63.27 -28.26
C ILE A 6 10.24 62.19 -28.25
N LEU A 7 10.50 60.88 -28.16
CA LEU A 7 11.41 60.20 -27.25
C LEU A 7 11.96 58.87 -27.82
N LEU A 8 13.29 58.78 -27.80
CA LEU A 8 14.09 57.56 -27.84
C LEU A 8 13.92 56.85 -26.48
N LEU A 9 13.24 55.69 -26.43
CA LEU A 9 13.46 54.67 -25.39
C LEU A 9 14.00 53.45 -26.13
N LEU A 10 15.32 53.36 -26.26
CA LEU A 10 16.15 52.49 -25.42
C LEU A 10 15.67 51.03 -25.46
N LEU A 11 16.34 50.28 -26.35
CA LEU A 11 16.74 48.90 -26.08
C LEU A 11 16.98 48.72 -24.58
N ILE A 12 16.09 48.02 -23.92
CA ILE A 12 16.50 47.07 -22.90
C ILE A 12 15.64 45.82 -23.09
N ALA A 13 16.02 45.01 -24.06
CA ALA A 13 15.74 43.58 -23.94
C ALA A 13 16.59 43.11 -22.76
N HIS A 14 16.01 43.17 -21.55
CA HIS A 14 16.48 42.35 -20.45
C HIS A 14 16.18 40.91 -20.88
N CYS A 15 17.10 40.29 -21.62
CA CYS A 15 17.24 38.86 -21.61
C CYS A 15 17.79 38.51 -20.22
N GLY A 16 16.94 38.59 -19.21
CA GLY A 16 17.19 37.96 -17.92
C GLY A 16 16.98 36.47 -18.13
N TYR A 17 17.96 35.79 -18.72
CA TYR A 17 18.06 34.34 -18.63
C TYR A 17 18.86 34.05 -17.37
N SER A 18 18.21 33.47 -16.39
CA SER A 18 18.88 32.84 -15.27
C SER A 18 18.00 31.78 -14.67
N GLN A 19 17.61 30.85 -15.52
CA GLN A 19 17.27 29.47 -15.22
C GLN A 19 17.65 28.72 -16.49
N PHE A 20 18.40 27.63 -16.40
CA PHE A 20 18.77 26.85 -17.58
C PHE A 20 18.55 25.37 -17.34
N THR A 21 18.25 24.68 -18.44
CA THR A 21 18.21 23.23 -18.52
C THR A 21 19.10 22.79 -19.65
N ASP A 22 19.83 21.70 -19.46
CA ASP A 22 20.65 21.10 -20.50
C ASP A 22 20.73 19.59 -20.29
N ASP A 23 20.12 18.84 -21.20
CA ASP A 23 20.16 17.38 -21.31
C ASP A 23 21.15 16.91 -22.40
N PHE A 24 21.90 17.86 -22.97
CA PHE A 24 22.89 17.69 -24.02
C PHE A 24 22.40 16.91 -25.27
N SER A 25 21.09 16.71 -25.43
CA SER A 25 20.49 15.89 -26.48
C SER A 25 20.62 16.51 -27.88
N ASP A 26 20.94 17.81 -27.93
CA ASP A 26 21.15 18.57 -29.15
C ASP A 26 22.61 18.55 -29.65
N PHE A 27 23.54 17.96 -28.88
CA PHE A 27 24.98 17.90 -29.16
C PHE A 27 25.61 19.30 -29.37
N ASP A 28 25.06 20.34 -28.76
CA ASP A 28 25.54 21.72 -28.86
C ASP A 28 25.86 22.33 -27.50
N LEU A 29 27.07 22.87 -27.35
CA LEU A 29 27.48 23.62 -26.15
C LEU A 29 27.47 25.14 -26.35
N THR A 30 27.07 25.60 -27.53
CA THR A 30 27.15 27.02 -27.91
C THR A 30 25.83 27.76 -27.76
N THR A 31 24.71 27.05 -27.76
CA THR A 31 23.37 27.64 -27.61
C THR A 31 22.49 26.85 -26.65
N ASN A 32 21.67 27.57 -25.87
CA ASN A 32 20.63 27.02 -24.98
C ASN A 32 21.03 25.86 -24.04
N PRO A 33 21.98 26.07 -23.11
CA PRO A 33 22.68 27.31 -22.78
C PRO A 33 24.02 27.48 -23.53
N THR A 34 24.55 28.70 -23.53
CA THR A 34 25.91 28.94 -24.02
C THR A 34 26.93 28.59 -22.94
N TRP A 35 27.65 27.50 -23.13
CA TRP A 35 28.81 27.15 -22.31
C TRP A 35 30.08 27.86 -22.80
N THR A 36 30.96 28.16 -21.86
CA THR A 36 32.24 28.84 -22.08
C THR A 36 33.35 28.15 -21.28
N GLY A 37 34.61 28.55 -21.50
CA GLY A 37 35.78 27.89 -20.94
C GLY A 37 36.42 26.94 -21.97
N ASP A 38 36.78 25.74 -21.54
CA ASP A 38 37.44 24.71 -22.34
C ASP A 38 36.43 23.87 -23.13
N VAL A 39 35.50 24.50 -23.84
CA VAL A 39 34.40 23.83 -24.59
C VAL A 39 34.92 22.72 -25.52
N GLY A 40 36.09 22.92 -26.16
CA GLY A 40 36.71 21.92 -27.03
C GLY A 40 37.26 20.67 -26.33
N SER A 41 37.33 20.70 -24.99
CA SER A 41 37.73 19.58 -24.14
C SER A 41 36.53 18.84 -23.55
N PHE A 42 35.32 19.06 -24.09
CA PHE A 42 34.11 18.31 -23.76
C PHE A 42 33.42 17.88 -25.06
N ILE A 43 32.74 16.75 -25.01
CA ILE A 43 31.95 16.19 -26.10
C ILE A 43 30.62 15.67 -25.54
N THR A 44 29.57 15.66 -26.34
CA THR A 44 28.39 14.83 -26.05
C THR A 44 28.62 13.45 -26.65
N ASN A 45 28.54 12.41 -25.83
CA ASN A 45 28.81 11.03 -26.27
C ASN A 45 27.58 10.37 -26.93
N THR A 46 27.68 9.09 -27.28
CA THR A 46 26.59 8.36 -27.97
C THR A 46 25.36 8.12 -27.10
N ASP A 47 25.51 8.20 -25.78
CA ASP A 47 24.44 8.05 -24.79
C ASP A 47 23.89 9.42 -24.36
N THR A 48 24.15 10.46 -25.15
CA THR A 48 23.77 11.87 -24.91
C THR A 48 24.34 12.50 -23.64
N LEU A 49 25.34 11.89 -23.00
CA LEU A 49 26.00 12.47 -21.81
C LEU A 49 27.05 13.50 -22.22
N LEU A 50 27.15 14.62 -21.48
CA LEU A 50 28.33 15.48 -21.52
C LEU A 50 29.52 14.73 -20.92
N GLN A 51 30.53 14.47 -21.73
CA GLN A 51 31.74 13.75 -21.37
C GLN A 51 32.97 14.63 -21.53
N SER A 52 33.90 14.56 -20.58
CA SER A 52 35.23 15.19 -20.75
C SER A 52 35.98 14.59 -21.95
N ASN A 53 36.83 15.36 -22.59
CA ASN A 53 37.70 14.94 -23.69
C ASN A 53 38.99 15.79 -23.67
N GLY A 54 39.62 15.85 -22.50
CA GLY A 54 40.80 16.68 -22.26
C GLY A 54 42.09 16.12 -22.87
N ASN A 55 43.23 16.64 -22.44
CA ASN A 55 44.53 16.11 -22.87
C ASN A 55 44.69 14.61 -22.52
N ASN A 56 44.89 13.79 -23.56
CA ASN A 56 45.05 12.33 -23.46
C ASN A 56 46.51 11.86 -23.39
N SER A 57 47.45 12.78 -23.15
CA SER A 57 48.89 12.50 -23.07
C SER A 57 49.53 12.86 -21.72
N MET A 58 48.87 13.68 -20.90
CA MET A 58 49.28 14.05 -19.55
C MET A 58 48.06 14.40 -18.68
N GLY A 59 48.26 14.67 -17.39
CA GLY A 59 47.21 15.25 -16.55
C GLY A 59 46.77 16.63 -17.03
N ASP A 60 45.53 17.00 -16.73
CA ASP A 60 44.91 18.25 -17.19
C ASP A 60 43.90 18.79 -16.17
N THR A 61 43.43 20.02 -16.42
CA THR A 61 42.32 20.65 -15.70
C THR A 61 41.39 21.28 -16.72
N LEU A 62 40.14 20.87 -16.72
CA LEU A 62 39.12 21.29 -17.67
C LEU A 62 38.07 22.12 -16.96
N ILE A 63 37.71 23.25 -17.56
CA ILE A 63 36.68 24.15 -17.03
C ILE A 63 35.57 24.31 -18.06
N LEU A 64 34.33 24.19 -17.59
CA LEU A 64 33.15 24.52 -18.38
C LEU A 64 32.22 25.36 -17.53
N SER A 65 31.77 26.51 -18.01
CA SER A 65 30.88 27.39 -17.24
C SER A 65 29.81 28.05 -18.09
N THR A 66 28.66 28.29 -17.47
CA THR A 66 27.51 28.98 -18.06
C THR A 66 26.96 30.00 -17.07
N VAL A 67 26.16 30.94 -17.55
CA VAL A 67 25.59 32.01 -16.72
C VAL A 67 24.58 31.43 -15.73
N ASN A 68 24.72 31.80 -14.46
CA ASN A 68 23.72 31.60 -13.42
C ASN A 68 23.63 32.87 -12.59
N THR A 69 22.47 33.53 -12.57
CA THR A 69 22.21 34.75 -11.78
C THR A 69 21.21 34.53 -10.64
N GLN A 70 20.80 33.28 -10.35
CA GLN A 70 19.83 32.96 -9.29
C GLN A 70 20.55 32.25 -8.13
N ALA A 71 20.77 32.99 -7.04
CA ALA A 71 21.43 32.47 -5.85
C ALA A 71 20.46 31.90 -4.81
N ASP A 72 19.28 32.50 -4.64
CA ASP A 72 18.30 32.14 -3.62
C ASP A 72 17.02 31.60 -4.26
N SER A 73 16.33 30.76 -3.49
CA SER A 73 15.15 30.01 -3.96
C SER A 73 15.46 29.19 -5.22
N THR A 74 16.69 28.69 -5.30
CA THR A 74 17.23 27.98 -6.45
C THR A 74 17.35 26.49 -6.15
N GLU A 75 17.10 25.67 -7.16
CA GLU A 75 17.41 24.25 -7.20
C GLU A 75 18.41 23.95 -8.31
N TRP A 76 19.39 23.12 -7.99
CA TRP A 76 20.32 22.50 -8.92
C TRP A 76 20.02 21.00 -8.95
N LYS A 77 19.69 20.44 -10.12
CA LYS A 77 19.63 19.00 -10.37
C LYS A 77 20.57 18.64 -11.49
N PHE A 78 21.23 17.49 -11.38
CA PHE A 78 22.04 16.93 -12.45
C PHE A 78 22.42 15.48 -12.17
N TYR A 79 22.69 14.77 -13.24
CA TYR A 79 23.36 13.49 -13.24
C TYR A 79 24.88 13.68 -13.23
N MET A 80 25.59 12.84 -12.50
CA MET A 80 27.06 12.79 -12.53
C MET A 80 27.56 11.36 -12.41
N GLN A 81 28.49 11.00 -13.30
CA GLN A 81 29.24 9.76 -13.24
C GLN A 81 30.75 10.03 -13.33
N LEU A 82 31.50 9.39 -12.44
CA LEU A 82 32.96 9.35 -12.45
C LEU A 82 33.38 7.89 -12.58
N ASP A 83 34.02 7.54 -13.68
CA ASP A 83 34.51 6.17 -13.96
C ASP A 83 35.81 5.84 -13.22
N PHE A 84 35.94 6.43 -12.03
CA PHE A 84 37.08 6.30 -11.17
C PHE A 84 36.80 6.70 -9.73
N ASN A 85 37.61 6.18 -8.81
CA ASN A 85 37.69 6.65 -7.43
C ASN A 85 38.31 8.06 -7.37
N PRO A 86 37.56 9.09 -6.94
CA PRO A 86 38.10 10.42 -6.74
C PRO A 86 39.19 10.44 -5.66
N THR A 87 39.98 11.50 -5.63
CA THR A 87 41.07 11.69 -4.67
C THR A 87 41.15 13.16 -4.24
N GLU A 88 41.71 13.40 -3.06
CA GLU A 88 41.79 14.73 -2.46
C GLU A 88 42.61 15.75 -3.29
N THR A 89 43.54 15.33 -4.16
CA THR A 89 44.45 16.29 -4.82
C THR A 89 44.68 16.05 -6.31
N GLY A 90 44.53 14.81 -6.78
CA GLY A 90 44.95 14.41 -8.12
C GLY A 90 43.82 14.28 -9.13
N ASN A 91 42.69 13.69 -8.72
CA ASN A 91 41.59 13.28 -9.57
C ASN A 91 40.27 13.64 -8.88
N PHE A 92 39.63 14.74 -9.24
CA PHE A 92 38.38 15.18 -8.63
C PHE A 92 37.60 16.13 -9.54
N VAL A 93 36.34 16.33 -9.17
CA VAL A 93 35.47 17.35 -9.74
C VAL A 93 35.08 18.36 -8.66
N LYS A 94 35.01 19.64 -9.03
CA LYS A 94 34.19 20.63 -8.33
C LYS A 94 33.04 21.02 -9.26
N VAL A 95 31.80 20.91 -8.79
CA VAL A 95 30.62 21.43 -9.48
C VAL A 95 30.21 22.72 -8.78
N TYR A 96 30.56 23.87 -9.35
CA TYR A 96 30.20 25.17 -8.81
C TYR A 96 28.72 25.44 -9.02
N LEU A 97 27.97 25.43 -7.92
CA LEU A 97 26.56 25.83 -7.89
C LEU A 97 26.45 27.36 -8.01
N MET A 98 27.40 28.06 -7.39
CA MET A 98 27.51 29.52 -7.39
C MET A 98 28.98 29.93 -7.57
N SER A 99 29.23 30.91 -8.43
CA SER A 99 30.53 31.56 -8.60
C SER A 99 30.36 32.99 -9.11
N ASP A 100 31.19 33.92 -8.65
CA ASP A 100 31.27 35.29 -9.16
C ASP A 100 32.12 35.44 -10.43
N VAL A 101 32.88 34.40 -10.80
CA VAL A 101 33.72 34.36 -12.02
C VAL A 101 33.48 33.09 -12.84
N SER A 102 33.74 33.16 -14.15
CA SER A 102 33.57 32.04 -15.09
C SER A 102 34.80 31.13 -15.21
N ASP A 103 35.97 31.61 -14.78
CA ASP A 103 37.24 30.87 -14.78
C ASP A 103 37.59 30.41 -13.36
N PHE A 104 37.35 29.13 -13.09
CA PHE A 104 37.54 28.52 -11.79
C PHE A 104 39.00 28.23 -11.41
N ASN A 105 39.98 28.61 -12.24
CA ASN A 105 41.40 28.60 -11.86
C ASN A 105 41.82 29.84 -11.05
N GLN A 106 40.95 30.85 -10.97
CA GLN A 106 41.25 32.12 -10.31
C GLN A 106 40.71 32.15 -8.87
N ALA A 107 41.10 33.20 -8.13
CA ALA A 107 40.44 33.49 -6.86
C ALA A 107 39.00 33.91 -7.14
N LEU A 108 38.05 33.29 -6.42
CA LEU A 108 36.61 33.50 -6.61
C LEU A 108 35.84 33.39 -5.31
N ASN A 109 34.62 33.89 -5.30
CA ASN A 109 33.68 33.72 -4.21
C ASN A 109 32.50 32.86 -4.68
N GLY A 110 32.25 31.75 -3.99
CA GLY A 110 31.25 30.80 -4.47
C GLY A 110 31.02 29.59 -3.58
N TYR A 111 30.15 28.70 -4.05
CA TYR A 111 29.86 27.41 -3.44
C TYR A 111 29.92 26.31 -4.49
N TYR A 112 30.53 25.19 -4.13
CA TYR A 112 30.66 24.05 -5.01
C TYR A 112 30.46 22.73 -4.28
N LEU A 113 30.03 21.74 -5.04
CA LEU A 113 30.00 20.35 -4.62
C LEU A 113 31.29 19.64 -4.99
N ARG A 114 31.69 18.70 -4.15
CA ARG A 114 32.87 17.87 -4.36
C ARG A 114 32.64 16.45 -3.86
N ILE A 115 33.23 15.48 -4.56
CA ILE A 115 33.36 14.10 -4.08
C ILE A 115 34.84 13.73 -3.98
N GLY A 116 35.18 13.00 -2.91
CA GLY A 116 36.51 12.44 -2.66
C GLY A 116 37.14 12.97 -1.37
N GLU A 117 37.12 12.17 -0.31
CA GLU A 117 37.77 12.45 0.98
C GLU A 117 39.16 11.79 1.08
N THR A 118 39.88 12.07 2.17
CA THR A 118 40.99 11.24 2.65
C THR A 118 40.43 10.00 3.38
N GLY A 119 40.03 8.94 2.66
CA GLY A 119 39.44 7.75 3.31
C GLY A 119 38.85 6.72 2.35
N SER A 120 38.08 5.77 2.88
CA SER A 120 37.41 4.70 2.12
C SER A 120 35.92 4.95 1.89
N SER A 121 35.42 6.14 2.22
CA SER A 121 34.02 6.52 2.12
C SER A 121 33.96 7.86 1.38
N ASP A 122 34.04 7.83 0.06
CA ASP A 122 33.96 9.04 -0.76
C ASP A 122 32.53 9.59 -0.67
N THR A 123 32.28 10.63 0.12
CA THR A 123 30.95 11.24 0.26
C THR A 123 30.81 12.51 -0.59
N LEU A 124 29.57 12.95 -0.84
CA LEU A 124 29.31 14.26 -1.43
C LEU A 124 29.43 15.35 -0.37
N GLU A 125 30.20 16.38 -0.67
CA GLU A 125 30.48 17.49 0.23
C GLU A 125 30.10 18.83 -0.40
N LEU A 126 29.58 19.74 0.41
CA LEU A 126 29.37 21.13 0.03
C LEU A 126 30.49 22.00 0.62
N TRP A 127 31.08 22.81 -0.23
CA TRP A 127 32.19 23.69 0.10
C TRP A 127 31.85 25.13 -0.26
N ARG A 128 32.37 26.06 0.54
CA ARG A 128 32.42 27.49 0.24
C ARG A 128 33.84 27.87 -0.13
N GLN A 129 34.01 28.71 -1.16
CA GLN A 129 35.30 29.28 -1.52
C GLN A 129 35.31 30.79 -1.28
N ASP A 130 36.24 31.26 -0.45
CA ASP A 130 36.50 32.67 -0.15
C ASP A 130 37.83 33.12 -0.78
N GLY A 131 37.79 33.59 -2.02
CA GLY A 131 38.97 33.87 -2.83
C GLY A 131 39.74 32.60 -3.18
N ILE A 132 40.78 32.27 -2.41
CA ILE A 132 41.59 31.04 -2.58
C ILE A 132 41.40 30.04 -1.43
N ILE A 133 40.53 30.35 -0.47
CA ILE A 133 40.33 29.55 0.74
C ILE A 133 39.08 28.71 0.56
N ASP A 134 39.24 27.40 0.53
CA ASP A 134 38.14 26.43 0.50
C ASP A 134 37.76 26.03 1.94
N THR A 135 36.47 26.17 2.31
CA THR A 135 35.91 25.77 3.61
C THR A 135 34.79 24.76 3.41
N LYS A 136 34.94 23.54 3.97
CA LYS A 136 33.87 22.53 3.95
C LYS A 136 32.75 22.98 4.88
N ILE A 137 31.52 23.03 4.38
CA ILE A 137 30.35 23.46 5.15
C ILE A 137 29.39 22.32 5.48
N LEU A 138 29.40 21.24 4.71
CA LEU A 138 28.52 20.09 4.93
C LEU A 138 29.09 18.81 4.31
N THR A 139 28.92 17.68 5.00
CA THR A 139 29.29 16.34 4.52
C THR A 139 28.03 15.48 4.43
N GLY A 140 27.85 14.79 3.31
CA GLY A 140 26.75 13.86 3.03
C GLY A 140 26.79 12.56 3.80
N LEU A 141 25.68 11.83 3.71
CA LEU A 141 25.51 10.51 4.35
C LEU A 141 25.89 9.37 3.39
N ALA A 142 25.61 9.53 2.10
CA ALA A 142 25.89 8.54 1.07
C ALA A 142 27.39 8.48 0.77
N ALA A 143 27.95 7.28 0.86
CA ALA A 143 29.31 6.97 0.43
C ALA A 143 29.28 6.32 -0.96
N PHE A 144 30.10 6.83 -1.86
CA PHE A 144 30.34 6.31 -3.20
C PHE A 144 31.48 5.29 -3.18
N GLY A 145 31.36 4.25 -4.02
CA GLY A 145 32.33 3.17 -4.14
C GLY A 145 33.44 3.47 -5.14
N SER A 146 33.94 2.44 -5.84
CA SER A 146 35.03 2.56 -6.83
C SER A 146 34.66 3.23 -8.16
N SER A 147 33.40 3.60 -8.31
CA SER A 147 32.87 4.41 -9.40
C SER A 147 31.72 5.21 -8.80
N THR A 148 31.67 6.50 -9.09
CA THR A 148 30.58 7.35 -8.62
C THR A 148 29.52 7.38 -9.69
N ASN A 149 28.29 7.03 -9.33
CA ASN A 149 27.11 7.28 -10.15
C ASN A 149 26.08 7.95 -9.24
N ALA A 150 25.64 9.17 -9.56
CA ALA A 150 24.83 9.96 -8.65
C ALA A 150 23.85 10.87 -9.38
N GLY A 151 22.57 10.76 -9.01
CA GLY A 151 21.61 11.82 -9.25
C GLY A 151 21.72 12.80 -8.09
N ILE A 152 22.01 14.07 -8.38
CA ILE A 152 22.22 15.09 -7.36
C ILE A 152 21.11 16.11 -7.44
N ARG A 153 20.58 16.50 -6.27
CA ARG A 153 19.64 17.61 -6.11
C ARG A 153 20.08 18.48 -4.94
N VAL A 154 20.27 19.77 -5.17
CA VAL A 154 20.58 20.76 -4.12
C VAL A 154 19.58 21.89 -4.20
N THR A 155 19.06 22.33 -3.06
CA THR A 155 18.20 23.51 -2.95
C THR A 155 18.85 24.54 -2.04
N ARG A 156 18.74 25.82 -2.41
CA ARG A 156 19.09 26.96 -1.56
C ARG A 156 17.91 27.90 -1.42
N LYS A 157 17.35 28.04 -0.22
CA LYS A 157 16.29 29.02 0.06
C LYS A 157 16.89 30.37 0.47
N ALA A 158 16.05 31.40 0.43
CA ALA A 158 16.39 32.75 0.88
C ALA A 158 17.05 32.74 2.27
N GLY A 159 18.16 33.48 2.41
CA GLY A 159 18.93 33.49 3.66
C GLY A 159 19.99 32.39 3.76
N GLY A 160 20.23 31.64 2.69
CA GLY A 160 21.33 30.67 2.59
C GLY A 160 21.06 29.34 3.29
N GLU A 161 19.80 28.90 3.35
CA GLU A 161 19.46 27.54 3.80
C GLU A 161 19.70 26.56 2.66
N TRP A 162 20.77 25.78 2.77
CA TRP A 162 21.13 24.73 1.83
C TRP A 162 20.57 23.38 2.28
N THR A 163 20.02 22.62 1.35
CA THR A 163 19.63 21.22 1.55
C THR A 163 20.06 20.43 0.34
N PHE A 164 20.65 19.25 0.55
CA PHE A 164 21.16 18.41 -0.53
C PHE A 164 20.59 17.00 -0.41
N TYR A 165 20.31 16.44 -1.57
CA TYR A 165 19.74 15.12 -1.74
C TYR A 165 20.52 14.38 -2.82
N VAL A 166 20.63 13.07 -2.68
CA VAL A 166 21.38 12.20 -3.60
C VAL A 166 20.58 10.93 -3.86
N ASP A 167 20.47 10.53 -5.11
CA ASP A 167 20.18 9.17 -5.51
C ASP A 167 21.52 8.47 -5.86
N PRO A 168 22.01 7.53 -5.04
CA PRO A 168 23.32 6.89 -5.25
C PRO A 168 23.35 5.91 -6.42
N ASN A 169 22.23 5.73 -7.14
CA ASN A 169 22.14 4.88 -8.33
C ASN A 169 22.05 5.69 -9.64
N GLY A 170 22.13 7.02 -9.58
CA GLY A 170 22.07 7.86 -10.78
C GLY A 170 20.67 8.23 -11.25
N GLY A 171 19.61 7.97 -10.46
CA GLY A 171 18.23 8.28 -10.80
C GLY A 171 17.70 9.56 -10.16
N THR A 172 16.37 9.67 -10.05
CA THR A 172 15.65 10.81 -9.43
C THR A 172 15.04 10.47 -8.07
N GLN A 173 15.34 9.30 -7.50
CA GLN A 173 14.84 8.86 -6.19
C GLN A 173 15.72 9.44 -5.08
N TYR A 174 15.68 10.75 -4.93
CA TYR A 174 16.60 11.50 -4.10
C TYR A 174 16.39 11.23 -2.59
N GLN A 175 17.47 10.90 -1.89
CA GLN A 175 17.51 10.75 -0.44
C GLN A 175 18.14 11.97 0.21
N LEU A 176 17.53 12.50 1.28
CA LEU A 176 18.09 13.61 2.04
C LEU A 176 19.46 13.25 2.61
N GLN A 177 20.45 14.09 2.32
CA GLN A 177 21.82 13.94 2.81
C GLN A 177 22.14 14.89 3.97
N GLY A 178 21.39 16.00 4.09
CA GLY A 178 21.49 16.95 5.19
C GLY A 178 21.17 18.38 4.78
N SER A 179 21.32 19.30 5.74
CA SER A 179 21.06 20.73 5.55
C SER A 179 22.01 21.59 6.38
N VAL A 180 22.36 22.78 5.89
CA VAL A 180 23.17 23.78 6.60
C VAL A 180 22.72 25.19 6.24
N THR A 181 22.88 26.15 7.14
CA THR A 181 22.71 27.57 6.81
C THR A 181 24.07 28.24 6.64
N ASP A 182 24.39 28.67 5.42
CA ASP A 182 25.56 29.53 5.12
C ASP A 182 25.17 30.52 4.02
N ASN A 183 25.31 31.82 4.34
CA ASN A 183 24.95 32.92 3.45
C ASN A 183 26.10 33.91 3.25
N THR A 184 27.34 33.44 3.40
CA THR A 184 28.56 34.26 3.24
C THR A 184 28.65 34.88 1.84
N HIS A 185 28.27 34.14 0.80
CA HIS A 185 28.05 34.69 -0.54
C HIS A 185 26.57 34.56 -0.93
N SER A 186 25.93 35.68 -1.26
CA SER A 186 24.48 35.77 -1.52
C SER A 186 24.13 36.07 -2.97
N SER A 187 25.14 36.12 -3.84
CA SER A 187 24.98 36.35 -5.28
C SER A 187 25.83 35.36 -6.08
N THR A 188 25.41 35.10 -7.31
CA THR A 188 26.13 34.28 -8.28
C THR A 188 26.09 34.94 -9.65
N ALA A 189 27.10 34.66 -10.48
CA ALA A 189 27.16 35.02 -11.89
C ALA A 189 27.30 33.78 -12.79
N PHE A 190 27.87 32.68 -12.27
CA PHE A 190 28.16 31.48 -13.05
C PHE A 190 27.86 30.19 -12.30
N PHE A 191 27.47 29.18 -13.06
CA PHE A 191 27.48 27.76 -12.71
C PHE A 191 28.57 27.08 -13.54
N GLY A 192 29.17 25.99 -13.04
CA GLY A 192 30.00 25.19 -13.93
C GLY A 192 30.80 24.06 -13.29
N LEU A 193 31.64 23.46 -14.13
CA LEU A 193 32.43 22.28 -13.86
C LEU A 193 33.92 22.64 -13.82
N TYR A 194 34.62 22.08 -12.84
CA TYR A 194 36.07 22.03 -12.76
C TYR A 194 36.47 20.56 -12.61
N CYS A 195 37.05 19.98 -13.65
CA CYS A 195 37.46 18.57 -13.70
C CYS A 195 38.98 18.50 -13.71
N LYS A 196 39.60 17.90 -12.69
CA LYS A 196 41.06 17.79 -12.60
C LYS A 196 41.48 16.34 -12.53
N TYR A 197 42.39 15.95 -13.41
CA TYR A 197 43.02 14.63 -13.38
C TYR A 197 44.54 14.72 -13.53
N SER A 198 45.24 13.81 -12.86
CA SER A 198 46.70 13.80 -12.75
C SER A 198 47.41 12.98 -13.83
N THR A 199 46.70 12.08 -14.51
CA THR A 199 47.22 11.22 -15.57
C THR A 199 46.25 11.14 -16.74
N ALA A 200 46.80 11.01 -17.95
CA ALA A 200 46.05 10.92 -19.21
C ALA A 200 44.92 9.88 -19.23
N SER A 201 45.00 8.82 -18.43
CA SER A 201 44.03 7.72 -18.37
C SER A 201 42.61 8.12 -17.93
N ARG A 202 42.39 9.40 -17.56
CA ARG A 202 41.13 9.93 -17.03
C ARG A 202 40.56 11.09 -17.86
N PHE A 203 41.13 11.34 -19.04
CA PHE A 203 40.75 12.45 -19.91
C PHE A 203 39.27 12.43 -20.32
N ASP A 204 38.65 11.25 -20.30
CA ASP A 204 37.29 10.94 -20.76
C ASP A 204 36.38 10.35 -19.68
N GLN A 205 36.74 10.47 -18.40
CA GLN A 205 36.05 9.75 -17.32
C GLN A 205 35.17 10.63 -16.40
N TYR A 206 34.85 11.85 -16.85
CA TYR A 206 33.91 12.74 -16.17
C TYR A 206 32.67 12.88 -17.05
N LEU A 207 31.53 12.41 -16.55
CA LEU A 207 30.26 12.39 -17.27
C LEU A 207 29.19 13.13 -16.48
N PHE A 208 28.39 13.92 -17.17
CA PHE A 208 27.27 14.67 -16.60
C PHE A 208 26.09 14.67 -17.56
N ASP A 209 24.90 14.83 -17.01
CA ASP A 209 23.68 15.00 -17.79
C ASP A 209 22.61 15.72 -16.98
N ASP A 210 21.49 16.05 -17.63
CA ASP A 210 20.26 16.55 -17.00
C ASP A 210 20.49 17.76 -16.08
N PHE A 211 21.34 18.72 -16.47
CA PHE A 211 21.50 19.94 -15.68
C PHE A 211 20.18 20.70 -15.66
N TYR A 212 19.70 21.02 -14.46
CA TYR A 212 18.62 21.97 -14.21
C TYR A 212 19.09 22.94 -13.14
N VAL A 213 19.06 24.23 -13.45
CA VAL A 213 19.30 25.32 -12.50
C VAL A 213 18.13 26.28 -12.61
N GLY A 214 17.28 26.34 -11.59
CA GLY A 214 16.09 27.17 -11.65
C GLY A 214 15.35 27.25 -10.33
N ASP A 215 14.07 27.61 -10.37
CA ASP A 215 13.24 27.65 -9.16
C ASP A 215 13.17 26.26 -8.50
N ILE A 216 13.02 26.25 -7.18
CA ILE A 216 12.79 25.00 -6.45
C ILE A 216 11.48 24.37 -6.94
N ILE A 217 11.57 23.21 -7.60
CA ILE A 217 10.41 22.43 -7.98
C ILE A 217 9.92 21.72 -6.71
N GLY A 218 8.80 22.21 -6.16
CA GLY A 218 8.11 21.59 -5.04
C GLY A 218 7.46 20.27 -5.42
N ASP A 219 6.96 19.55 -4.42
CA ASP A 219 6.03 18.45 -4.70
C ASP A 219 4.84 18.99 -5.51
N THR A 220 4.36 18.18 -6.44
CA THR A 220 3.16 18.46 -7.25
C THR A 220 2.18 17.28 -7.26
N ILE A 221 2.54 16.19 -6.58
CA ILE A 221 1.67 15.03 -6.37
C ILE A 221 0.64 15.45 -5.35
N LYS A 222 -0.61 15.08 -5.61
CA LYS A 222 -1.72 15.40 -4.69
C LYS A 222 -1.92 14.22 -3.76
N PRO A 223 -2.23 14.47 -2.48
CA PRO A 223 -2.60 13.40 -1.58
C PRO A 223 -3.86 12.73 -2.10
N THR A 224 -3.91 11.40 -1.96
CA THR A 224 -5.08 10.58 -2.21
C THR A 224 -5.38 9.77 -0.95
N VAL A 225 -6.60 9.26 -0.80
CA VAL A 225 -6.88 8.31 0.28
C VAL A 225 -6.58 6.91 -0.24
N PHE A 226 -5.59 6.28 0.34
CA PHE A 226 -5.16 4.93 0.00
C PHE A 226 -6.01 3.86 0.70
N ALA A 227 -6.47 4.13 1.92
CA ALA A 227 -7.34 3.20 2.64
C ALA A 227 -8.35 3.91 3.55
N LEU A 228 -9.49 3.25 3.76
CA LEU A 228 -10.51 3.62 4.72
C LEU A 228 -10.88 2.39 5.54
N SER A 229 -11.01 2.55 6.85
CA SER A 229 -11.54 1.49 7.73
C SER A 229 -12.52 2.03 8.76
N THR A 230 -13.49 1.20 9.15
CA THR A 230 -14.43 1.49 10.25
C THR A 230 -13.84 0.98 11.55
N LEU A 231 -13.58 1.88 12.52
CA LEU A 231 -13.04 1.50 13.83
C LEU A 231 -14.14 1.18 14.84
N SER A 232 -15.26 1.91 14.75
CA SER A 232 -16.46 1.71 15.56
C SER A 232 -17.70 2.17 14.80
N ASN A 233 -18.87 2.13 15.42
CA ASN A 233 -20.10 2.65 14.82
C ASN A 233 -20.09 4.18 14.67
N THR A 234 -19.10 4.90 15.19
CA THR A 234 -18.98 6.36 15.06
C THR A 234 -17.61 6.82 14.58
N GLU A 235 -16.70 5.89 14.24
CA GLU A 235 -15.31 6.23 13.92
C GLU A 235 -14.83 5.62 12.61
N LEU A 236 -14.24 6.46 11.77
CA LEU A 236 -13.53 6.05 10.56
C LEU A 236 -12.05 6.40 10.69
N GLN A 237 -11.19 5.56 10.11
CA GLN A 237 -9.79 5.88 9.88
C GLN A 237 -9.56 6.09 8.39
N LEU A 238 -8.84 7.14 8.04
CA LEU A 238 -8.37 7.43 6.69
C LEU A 238 -6.85 7.36 6.66
N ASN A 239 -6.31 6.64 5.68
CA ASN A 239 -4.88 6.60 5.40
C ASN A 239 -4.64 7.29 4.06
N PHE A 240 -3.84 8.36 4.06
CA PHE A 240 -3.45 9.10 2.86
C PHE A 240 -2.22 8.50 2.19
N SER A 241 -1.99 8.84 0.92
CA SER A 241 -0.82 8.41 0.13
C SER A 241 0.48 9.10 0.52
N GLU A 242 0.40 10.18 1.29
CA GLU A 242 1.52 11.03 1.71
C GLU A 242 1.11 11.88 2.94
N PRO A 243 2.08 12.49 3.65
CA PRO A 243 1.81 13.41 4.76
C PRO A 243 0.88 14.56 4.36
N VAL A 244 -0.17 14.79 5.14
CA VAL A 244 -1.12 15.90 4.95
C VAL A 244 -0.83 17.07 5.90
N ASP A 245 -1.11 18.30 5.44
CA ASP A 245 -1.01 19.48 6.30
C ASP A 245 -1.99 19.35 7.48
N SER A 246 -1.43 19.30 8.68
CA SER A 246 -2.21 19.05 9.90
C SER A 246 -3.24 20.14 10.22
N ALA A 247 -3.01 21.40 9.82
CA ALA A 247 -3.92 22.50 10.10
C ALA A 247 -5.13 22.45 9.14
N ILE A 248 -4.89 22.16 7.86
CA ILE A 248 -5.95 22.03 6.86
C ILE A 248 -6.73 20.73 7.06
N ALA A 249 -6.05 19.61 7.25
CA ALA A 249 -6.67 18.30 7.46
C ALA A 249 -7.51 18.24 8.76
N ALA A 250 -7.24 19.10 9.76
CA ALA A 250 -8.05 19.22 10.98
C ALA A 250 -9.40 19.94 10.79
N THR A 251 -9.69 20.45 9.59
CA THR A 251 -10.96 21.16 9.30
C THR A 251 -12.11 20.17 9.14
N LEU A 252 -13.04 20.13 10.10
CA LEU A 252 -14.16 19.17 10.13
C LEU A 252 -15.02 19.18 8.85
N THR A 253 -15.23 20.35 8.23
CA THR A 253 -16.07 20.49 7.03
C THR A 253 -15.42 19.95 5.75
N ASN A 254 -14.17 19.49 5.82
CA ASN A 254 -13.54 18.78 4.71
C ASN A 254 -14.08 17.35 4.55
N TYR A 255 -14.79 16.83 5.56
CA TYR A 255 -15.29 15.47 5.60
C TYR A 255 -16.80 15.47 5.85
N SER A 256 -17.54 14.64 5.12
CA SER A 256 -18.96 14.41 5.39
C SER A 256 -19.36 13.00 5.01
N VAL A 257 -20.11 12.34 5.88
CA VAL A 257 -20.75 11.04 5.62
C VAL A 257 -22.22 11.26 5.27
N ASP A 258 -22.74 10.48 4.33
CA ASP A 258 -24.14 10.46 3.94
C ASP A 258 -25.03 9.75 5.00
N ASN A 259 -26.22 9.28 4.60
CA ASN A 259 -27.16 8.58 5.47
C ASN A 259 -27.54 9.34 6.77
N GLY A 260 -27.48 10.67 6.72
CA GLY A 260 -27.81 11.53 7.86
C GLY A 260 -26.74 11.64 8.95
N VAL A 261 -25.55 11.06 8.73
CA VAL A 261 -24.43 11.11 9.70
C VAL A 261 -23.79 12.50 9.72
N GLY A 262 -23.51 13.09 8.55
CA GLY A 262 -22.99 14.45 8.42
C GLY A 262 -21.48 14.58 8.65
N VAL A 263 -21.05 15.71 9.22
CA VAL A 263 -19.63 16.03 9.46
C VAL A 263 -19.12 15.41 10.77
N PRO A 264 -17.81 15.10 10.89
CA PRO A 264 -17.24 14.62 12.14
C PRO A 264 -17.30 15.69 13.25
N THR A 265 -17.32 15.25 14.50
CA THR A 265 -17.20 16.09 15.69
C THR A 265 -15.76 16.33 16.12
N SER A 266 -14.84 15.42 15.77
CA SER A 266 -13.42 15.54 16.07
C SER A 266 -12.57 14.77 15.06
N ILE A 267 -11.32 15.21 14.93
CA ILE A 267 -10.28 14.58 14.12
C ILE A 267 -9.05 14.39 15.01
N GLN A 268 -8.53 13.16 15.05
CA GLN A 268 -7.30 12.83 15.74
C GLN A 268 -6.26 12.34 14.72
N PHE A 269 -5.05 12.88 14.78
CA PHE A 269 -3.93 12.40 13.99
C PHE A 269 -3.25 11.24 14.72
N VAL A 270 -3.14 10.09 14.03
CA VAL A 270 -2.29 8.98 14.49
C VAL A 270 -0.84 9.29 14.11
N ASN A 271 -0.63 9.81 12.89
CA ASN A 271 0.60 10.41 12.39
C ASN A 271 0.23 11.40 11.26
N SER A 272 1.19 11.87 10.46
CA SER A 272 0.96 12.83 9.37
C SER A 272 0.20 12.25 8.17
N GLU A 273 0.05 10.93 8.05
CA GLU A 273 -0.63 10.24 6.94
C GLU A 273 -1.96 9.61 7.35
N ILE A 274 -2.19 9.44 8.66
CA ILE A 274 -3.33 8.69 9.19
C ILE A 274 -4.12 9.55 10.15
N ILE A 275 -5.40 9.74 9.84
CA ILE A 275 -6.35 10.44 10.69
C ILE A 275 -7.52 9.55 11.08
N GLN A 276 -8.05 9.80 12.27
CA GLN A 276 -9.26 9.18 12.79
C GLN A 276 -10.34 10.26 12.94
N LEU A 277 -11.49 10.01 12.32
CA LEU A 277 -12.66 10.88 12.33
C LEU A 277 -13.68 10.28 13.30
N THR A 278 -14.17 11.07 14.25
CA THR A 278 -15.27 10.67 15.15
C THR A 278 -16.52 11.45 14.78
N PHE A 279 -17.67 10.78 14.70
CA PHE A 279 -18.97 11.36 14.35
C PHE A 279 -19.94 11.33 15.54
N ALA A 280 -20.91 12.26 15.56
CA ALA A 280 -21.93 12.30 16.62
C ALA A 280 -22.99 11.21 16.46
N SER A 281 -23.36 10.91 15.21
CA SER A 281 -24.41 9.94 14.87
C SER A 281 -23.77 8.63 14.46
N PRO A 282 -24.30 7.47 14.89
CA PRO A 282 -23.76 6.18 14.49
C PRO A 282 -24.02 5.91 13.00
N PHE A 283 -23.10 5.21 12.36
CA PHE A 283 -23.29 4.63 11.03
C PHE A 283 -24.41 3.59 11.08
N PRO A 284 -25.36 3.59 10.13
CA PRO A 284 -26.40 2.58 10.10
C PRO A 284 -25.80 1.20 9.79
N ASP A 285 -26.20 0.19 10.57
CA ASP A 285 -25.70 -1.19 10.45
C ASP A 285 -26.12 -1.83 9.12
N GLY A 286 -25.14 -2.34 8.36
CA GLY A 286 -25.35 -3.02 7.08
C GLY A 286 -25.85 -2.14 5.94
N VAL A 287 -25.91 -0.81 6.11
CA VAL A 287 -26.35 0.12 5.06
C VAL A 287 -25.14 0.71 4.35
N PRO A 288 -25.00 0.52 3.02
CA PRO A 288 -23.95 1.18 2.25
C PRO A 288 -24.03 2.71 2.38
N GLY A 289 -22.90 3.32 2.69
CA GLY A 289 -22.75 4.77 2.78
C GLY A 289 -21.49 5.24 2.07
N THR A 290 -21.29 6.54 2.07
CA THR A 290 -20.14 7.18 1.46
C THR A 290 -19.59 8.28 2.36
N ILE A 291 -18.26 8.41 2.40
CA ILE A 291 -17.58 9.60 2.92
C ILE A 291 -17.11 10.46 1.74
N SER A 292 -17.40 11.75 1.80
CA SER A 292 -16.90 12.77 0.88
C SER A 292 -15.78 13.56 1.53
N ILE A 293 -14.67 13.72 0.80
CA ILE A 293 -13.42 14.33 1.28
C ILE A 293 -13.00 15.42 0.29
N ASN A 294 -12.77 16.64 0.79
CA ASN A 294 -12.45 17.82 -0.01
C ASN A 294 -11.43 18.71 0.69
N ASN A 295 -10.66 19.49 -0.08
CA ASN A 295 -9.77 20.55 0.40
C ASN A 295 -8.65 20.13 1.37
N VAL A 296 -8.42 18.83 1.58
CA VAL A 296 -7.21 18.35 2.28
C VAL A 296 -6.01 18.59 1.36
N GLU A 297 -4.88 19.04 1.91
CA GLU A 297 -3.65 19.24 1.15
C GLU A 297 -2.46 18.58 1.83
N ASP A 298 -1.39 18.34 1.07
CA ASP A 298 -0.10 17.90 1.61
C ASP A 298 0.66 19.08 2.26
N GLU A 299 1.85 18.80 2.81
CA GLU A 299 2.72 19.84 3.39
C GLU A 299 3.30 20.82 2.35
N ASN A 300 3.07 20.55 1.06
CA ASN A 300 3.54 21.33 -0.08
C ASN A 300 2.42 22.17 -0.74
N GLY A 301 1.18 22.09 -0.24
CA GLY A 301 0.02 22.84 -0.74
C GLY A 301 -0.70 22.19 -1.93
N ASN A 302 -0.43 20.92 -2.23
CA ASN A 302 -1.15 20.16 -3.25
C ASN A 302 -2.49 19.68 -2.67
N VAL A 303 -3.58 20.25 -3.17
CA VAL A 303 -4.93 19.92 -2.70
C VAL A 303 -5.45 18.62 -3.35
N ILE A 304 -5.98 17.72 -2.53
CA ILE A 304 -6.68 16.48 -2.93
C ILE A 304 -7.77 16.79 -3.96
N ALA A 305 -7.94 15.90 -4.95
CA ALA A 305 -9.13 15.94 -5.79
C ALA A 305 -10.37 15.57 -4.96
N PRO A 306 -11.51 16.28 -5.10
CA PRO A 306 -12.77 15.90 -4.46
C PRO A 306 -13.06 14.40 -4.65
N THR A 307 -13.12 13.66 -3.55
CA THR A 307 -13.21 12.19 -3.59
C THR A 307 -14.35 11.72 -2.70
N THR A 308 -15.05 10.69 -3.17
CA THR A 308 -16.09 9.99 -2.42
C THR A 308 -15.74 8.51 -2.32
N ILE A 309 -15.69 7.97 -1.10
CA ILE A 309 -15.26 6.59 -0.84
C ILE A 309 -16.45 5.83 -0.25
N PRO A 310 -16.89 4.71 -0.87
CA PRO A 310 -17.94 3.89 -0.31
C PRO A 310 -17.43 3.10 0.90
N PHE A 311 -18.28 2.93 1.90
CA PHE A 311 -18.03 2.05 3.03
C PHE A 311 -19.34 1.48 3.57
N THR A 312 -19.26 0.37 4.29
CA THR A 312 -20.39 -0.19 5.05
C THR A 312 -19.90 -0.52 6.44
N TYR A 313 -20.62 -0.06 7.45
CA TYR A 313 -20.37 -0.46 8.83
C TYR A 313 -21.23 -1.67 9.18
N TYR A 314 -20.63 -2.65 9.85
CA TYR A 314 -21.34 -3.80 10.39
C TYR A 314 -21.14 -3.88 11.90
N LEU A 315 -22.25 -4.01 12.63
CA LEU A 315 -22.23 -4.27 14.06
C LEU A 315 -21.91 -5.74 14.32
N ILE A 316 -20.65 -6.03 14.63
CA ILE A 316 -20.19 -7.40 14.93
C ILE A 316 -20.74 -7.85 16.28
N SER A 317 -21.45 -8.98 16.27
CA SER A 317 -22.06 -9.57 17.46
C SER A 317 -21.34 -10.85 17.90
N VAL A 318 -21.57 -11.26 19.15
CA VAL A 318 -21.14 -12.56 19.65
C VAL A 318 -22.08 -13.64 19.10
N SER A 319 -21.51 -14.67 18.46
CA SER A 319 -22.26 -15.81 17.95
C SER A 319 -22.79 -16.68 19.07
N GLN A 320 -23.90 -17.36 18.82
CA GLN A 320 -24.47 -18.40 19.67
C GLN A 320 -24.54 -19.73 18.89
N PRO A 321 -24.64 -20.89 19.58
CA PRO A 321 -24.87 -22.16 18.90
C PRO A 321 -26.02 -22.05 17.91
N PHE A 322 -25.76 -22.58 16.71
CA PHE A 322 -26.63 -22.57 15.55
C PHE A 322 -26.90 -21.19 14.93
N ASP A 323 -26.33 -20.06 15.38
CA ASP A 323 -26.52 -18.78 14.66
C ASP A 323 -26.03 -18.86 13.20
N VAL A 324 -25.01 -19.68 12.95
CA VAL A 324 -24.51 -20.05 11.61
C VAL A 324 -24.52 -21.58 11.52
N VAL A 325 -25.08 -22.10 10.43
CA VAL A 325 -25.28 -23.54 10.21
C VAL A 325 -24.69 -23.98 8.87
N ILE A 326 -24.29 -25.24 8.76
CA ILE A 326 -23.89 -25.87 7.49
C ILE A 326 -25.17 -26.25 6.75
N THR A 327 -25.29 -25.84 5.49
CA THR A 327 -26.49 -26.03 4.67
C THR A 327 -26.29 -26.96 3.49
N GLU A 328 -25.05 -27.06 2.99
CA GLU A 328 -24.73 -27.88 1.81
C GLU A 328 -23.33 -28.46 1.93
N ILE A 329 -23.13 -29.70 1.45
CA ILE A 329 -21.86 -30.41 1.48
C ILE A 329 -21.65 -31.10 0.13
N MET A 330 -20.63 -30.69 -0.63
CA MET A 330 -20.16 -31.41 -1.82
C MET A 330 -18.93 -32.23 -1.45
N ALA A 331 -19.16 -33.48 -1.03
CA ALA A 331 -18.09 -34.40 -0.64
C ALA A 331 -17.45 -35.09 -1.86
N ASP A 332 -18.28 -35.59 -2.80
CA ASP A 332 -17.80 -36.21 -4.03
C ASP A 332 -18.21 -35.40 -5.25
N ALA A 333 -17.30 -34.56 -5.76
CA ALA A 333 -17.55 -33.75 -6.94
C ALA A 333 -17.40 -34.53 -8.27
N ASN A 334 -17.03 -35.81 -8.25
CA ASN A 334 -16.68 -36.59 -9.44
C ASN A 334 -17.58 -37.82 -9.64
N PRO A 335 -18.24 -38.00 -10.80
CA PRO A 335 -18.11 -37.20 -12.01
C PRO A 335 -18.88 -35.87 -11.89
N PRO A 336 -18.34 -34.76 -12.40
CA PRO A 336 -19.00 -33.46 -12.25
C PRO A 336 -20.28 -33.42 -13.10
N VAL A 337 -21.34 -32.85 -12.52
CA VAL A 337 -22.59 -32.55 -13.23
C VAL A 337 -22.47 -31.19 -13.92
N ASN A 338 -22.75 -30.09 -13.23
CA ASN A 338 -22.49 -28.72 -13.72
C ASN A 338 -21.72 -27.86 -12.72
N LEU A 339 -21.35 -28.42 -11.56
CA LEU A 339 -20.51 -27.76 -10.56
C LEU A 339 -19.01 -28.02 -10.82
N PRO A 340 -18.12 -27.17 -10.28
CA PRO A 340 -16.67 -27.40 -10.36
C PRO A 340 -16.27 -28.75 -9.75
N LEU A 341 -15.19 -29.35 -10.27
CA LEU A 341 -14.59 -30.58 -9.76
C LEU A 341 -13.79 -30.31 -8.46
N ALA A 342 -14.47 -29.83 -7.42
CA ALA A 342 -13.89 -29.43 -6.16
C ALA A 342 -14.90 -29.58 -5.00
N GLU A 343 -14.39 -30.01 -3.85
CA GLU A 343 -15.14 -30.07 -2.59
C GLU A 343 -15.47 -28.65 -2.07
N TYR A 344 -16.65 -28.52 -1.47
CA TYR A 344 -17.03 -27.33 -0.69
C TYR A 344 -18.02 -27.69 0.41
N ILE A 345 -18.10 -26.80 1.40
CA ILE A 345 -19.23 -26.72 2.32
C ILE A 345 -19.89 -25.35 2.14
N GLU A 346 -21.19 -25.27 2.31
CA GLU A 346 -21.91 -24.00 2.41
C GLU A 346 -22.32 -23.76 3.86
N ILE A 347 -22.14 -22.53 4.32
CA ILE A 347 -22.66 -22.08 5.61
C ILE A 347 -23.67 -20.95 5.43
N HIS A 348 -24.68 -20.91 6.28
CA HIS A 348 -25.73 -19.91 6.29
C HIS A 348 -25.83 -19.22 7.65
N ASN A 349 -25.81 -17.89 7.66
CA ASN A 349 -26.11 -17.10 8.85
C ASN A 349 -27.62 -16.90 8.98
N ARG A 350 -28.28 -17.80 9.70
CA ARG A 350 -29.73 -17.72 9.95
C ARG A 350 -30.13 -16.64 10.95
N SER A 351 -29.17 -16.04 11.65
CA SER A 351 -29.45 -15.04 12.67
C SER A 351 -29.70 -13.65 12.06
N ASN A 352 -30.21 -12.72 12.87
CA ASN A 352 -30.31 -11.30 12.51
C ASN A 352 -29.04 -10.50 12.88
N LYS A 353 -27.92 -11.18 13.15
CA LYS A 353 -26.65 -10.59 13.58
C LYS A 353 -25.62 -10.69 12.47
N THR A 354 -24.63 -9.80 12.51
CA THR A 354 -23.44 -9.89 11.65
C THR A 354 -22.26 -10.46 12.43
N PHE A 355 -21.48 -11.33 11.79
CA PHE A 355 -20.32 -11.97 12.40
C PHE A 355 -19.03 -11.66 11.65
N ASN A 356 -17.94 -11.50 12.39
CA ASN A 356 -16.61 -11.58 11.82
C ASN A 356 -16.10 -13.01 12.04
N LEU A 357 -15.86 -13.73 10.95
CA LEU A 357 -15.44 -15.13 10.97
C LEU A 357 -13.97 -15.32 11.32
N ASN A 358 -13.21 -14.24 11.52
CA ASN A 358 -11.79 -14.34 11.82
C ASN A 358 -11.51 -15.32 12.98
N SER A 359 -10.68 -16.32 12.69
CA SER A 359 -10.31 -17.39 13.64
C SER A 359 -11.44 -18.35 14.05
N TRP A 360 -12.58 -18.35 13.34
CA TRP A 360 -13.50 -19.48 13.38
C TRP A 360 -12.83 -20.69 12.71
N SER A 361 -13.35 -21.89 12.92
CA SER A 361 -12.79 -23.10 12.33
C SER A 361 -13.82 -24.13 11.92
N ILE A 362 -13.42 -24.98 10.97
CA ILE A 362 -14.13 -26.20 10.57
C ILE A 362 -13.16 -27.38 10.71
N THR A 363 -13.60 -28.49 11.30
CA THR A 363 -12.78 -29.69 11.51
C THR A 363 -13.57 -30.96 11.27
N ASP A 364 -12.92 -31.98 10.71
CA ASP A 364 -13.36 -33.38 10.57
C ASP A 364 -12.89 -34.26 11.76
N GLY A 365 -12.21 -33.66 12.75
CA GLY A 365 -11.53 -34.34 13.86
C GLY A 365 -10.09 -34.78 13.59
N THR A 366 -9.64 -34.77 12.33
CA THR A 366 -8.26 -35.10 11.90
C THR A 366 -7.47 -33.86 11.46
N SER A 367 -8.12 -32.99 10.69
CA SER A 367 -7.63 -31.75 10.12
C SER A 367 -8.54 -30.58 10.52
N THR A 368 -8.04 -29.35 10.43
CA THR A 368 -8.80 -28.15 10.82
C THR A 368 -8.47 -27.01 9.88
N GLY A 369 -9.50 -26.47 9.23
CA GLY A 369 -9.44 -25.22 8.48
C GLY A 369 -9.79 -24.04 9.37
N PHE A 370 -9.10 -22.92 9.19
CA PHE A 370 -9.36 -21.68 9.91
C PHE A 370 -9.85 -20.59 8.96
N PHE A 371 -10.93 -19.93 9.35
CA PHE A 371 -11.52 -18.84 8.60
C PHE A 371 -10.63 -17.59 8.71
N PRO A 372 -10.26 -16.96 7.58
CA PRO A 372 -9.65 -15.62 7.60
C PRO A 372 -10.68 -14.57 8.04
N THR A 373 -10.28 -13.30 8.06
CA THR A 373 -11.22 -12.21 8.31
C THR A 373 -12.25 -12.13 7.18
N TYR A 374 -13.51 -12.36 7.52
CA TYR A 374 -14.66 -12.25 6.64
C TYR A 374 -15.84 -11.73 7.44
N ILE A 375 -16.59 -10.78 6.88
CA ILE A 375 -17.81 -10.28 7.50
C ILE A 375 -18.98 -11.04 6.89
N LEU A 376 -19.65 -11.85 7.69
CA LEU A 376 -20.83 -12.63 7.30
C LEU A 376 -22.10 -11.89 7.79
N PRO A 377 -22.80 -11.15 6.91
CA PRO A 377 -24.01 -10.41 7.29
C PRO A 377 -25.16 -11.35 7.69
N ALA A 378 -26.17 -10.79 8.34
CA ALA A 378 -27.41 -11.50 8.64
C ALA A 378 -28.07 -12.05 7.37
N GLY A 379 -28.49 -13.33 7.39
CA GLY A 379 -29.16 -14.01 6.28
C GLY A 379 -28.26 -14.40 5.11
N ALA A 380 -26.94 -14.17 5.19
CA ALA A 380 -26.02 -14.47 4.09
C ALA A 380 -25.66 -15.97 4.03
N TYR A 381 -25.51 -16.47 2.81
CA TYR A 381 -24.88 -17.75 2.50
C TYR A 381 -23.40 -17.52 2.14
N LEU A 382 -22.54 -18.47 2.47
CA LEU A 382 -21.11 -18.42 2.16
C LEU A 382 -20.62 -19.80 1.74
N ILE A 383 -20.09 -19.89 0.53
CA ILE A 383 -19.41 -21.07 0.02
C ILE A 383 -18.00 -21.11 0.63
N VAL A 384 -17.60 -22.23 1.21
CA VAL A 384 -16.31 -22.40 1.86
C VAL A 384 -15.59 -23.57 1.20
N CYS A 385 -14.43 -23.30 0.63
CA CYS A 385 -13.61 -24.28 -0.08
C CYS A 385 -12.13 -24.12 0.26
N ASP A 386 -11.27 -24.94 -0.33
CA ASP A 386 -9.83 -24.69 -0.31
C ASP A 386 -9.48 -23.40 -1.08
N ASP A 387 -8.50 -22.62 -0.62
CA ASP A 387 -8.11 -21.34 -1.23
C ASP A 387 -7.68 -21.47 -2.69
N SER A 388 -7.13 -22.63 -3.06
CA SER A 388 -6.77 -22.97 -4.43
C SER A 388 -7.98 -23.09 -5.37
N ASN A 389 -9.17 -23.32 -4.82
CA ASN A 389 -10.43 -23.51 -5.55
C ASN A 389 -11.36 -22.29 -5.50
N GLU A 390 -11.05 -21.23 -4.74
CA GLU A 390 -11.94 -20.08 -4.51
C GLU A 390 -12.47 -19.47 -5.83
N ASN A 391 -11.58 -19.27 -6.80
CA ASN A 391 -11.94 -18.70 -8.10
C ASN A 391 -12.99 -19.51 -8.87
N LEU A 392 -13.09 -20.83 -8.62
CA LEU A 392 -14.04 -21.72 -9.28
C LEU A 392 -15.50 -21.45 -8.85
N PHE A 393 -15.69 -20.92 -7.63
CA PHE A 393 -17.02 -20.73 -7.05
C PHE A 393 -17.54 -19.29 -7.12
N THR A 394 -16.71 -18.33 -7.53
CA THR A 394 -17.07 -16.89 -7.60
C THR A 394 -18.30 -16.57 -8.46
N SER A 395 -18.66 -17.43 -9.43
CA SER A 395 -19.86 -17.24 -10.25
C SER A 395 -21.16 -17.70 -9.59
N PHE A 396 -21.07 -18.43 -8.48
CA PHE A 396 -22.22 -19.02 -7.79
C PHE A 396 -22.69 -18.15 -6.63
N GLY A 397 -21.76 -17.55 -5.88
CA GLY A 397 -22.08 -16.64 -4.78
C GLY A 397 -20.84 -16.12 -4.07
N ASP A 398 -21.05 -15.57 -2.87
CA ASP A 398 -19.97 -15.23 -1.97
C ASP A 398 -19.20 -16.51 -1.60
N VAL A 399 -17.88 -16.48 -1.79
CA VAL A 399 -16.98 -17.61 -1.54
C VAL A 399 -15.85 -17.16 -0.62
N LEU A 400 -15.40 -18.07 0.24
CA LEU A 400 -14.23 -17.89 1.08
C LEU A 400 -13.31 -19.11 1.01
N GLY A 401 -12.11 -18.92 0.48
CA GLY A 401 -11.04 -19.91 0.52
C GLY A 401 -10.44 -20.02 1.92
N LEU A 402 -10.34 -21.26 2.43
CA LEU A 402 -9.54 -21.58 3.60
C LEU A 402 -8.15 -22.03 3.13
N GLY A 403 -7.09 -21.69 3.87
CA GLY A 403 -5.76 -22.21 3.55
C GLY A 403 -5.65 -23.74 3.59
N THR A 404 -6.60 -24.42 4.23
CA THR A 404 -6.86 -25.86 4.09
C THR A 404 -8.32 -26.11 4.49
N LEU A 405 -9.13 -26.68 3.59
CA LEU A 405 -10.41 -27.28 3.96
C LEU A 405 -10.15 -28.73 4.43
N PRO A 406 -10.80 -29.21 5.51
CA PRO A 406 -10.79 -30.63 5.84
C PRO A 406 -11.26 -31.47 4.64
N THR A 407 -10.58 -32.58 4.36
CA THR A 407 -10.96 -33.48 3.26
C THR A 407 -12.33 -34.09 3.55
N LEU A 408 -13.30 -33.85 2.68
CA LEU A 408 -14.66 -34.33 2.85
C LEU A 408 -14.75 -35.77 2.34
N ASN A 409 -14.71 -36.75 3.24
CA ASN A 409 -14.73 -38.16 2.83
C ASN A 409 -16.07 -38.56 2.16
N ASP A 410 -16.02 -39.19 0.98
CA ASP A 410 -17.21 -39.62 0.20
C ASP A 410 -18.15 -40.54 0.98
N ALA A 411 -17.58 -41.47 1.76
CA ALA A 411 -18.37 -42.43 2.54
C ALA A 411 -19.10 -41.80 3.74
N GLY A 412 -18.66 -40.63 4.18
CA GLY A 412 -19.15 -39.95 5.37
C GLY A 412 -18.05 -39.32 6.22
N ASP A 413 -18.37 -38.23 6.90
CA ASP A 413 -17.47 -37.50 7.78
C ASP A 413 -18.21 -36.76 8.91
N ASN A 414 -17.47 -36.32 9.92
CA ASN A 414 -17.98 -35.57 11.07
C ASN A 414 -17.41 -34.16 11.12
N LEU A 415 -18.11 -33.24 10.48
CA LEU A 415 -17.78 -31.83 10.44
C LEU A 415 -18.24 -31.11 11.70
N THR A 416 -17.37 -30.30 12.30
CA THR A 416 -17.72 -29.42 13.43
C THR A 416 -17.22 -28.01 13.14
N MET A 417 -18.14 -27.04 13.13
CA MET A 417 -17.84 -25.62 13.02
C MET A 417 -17.76 -24.99 14.40
N ARG A 418 -16.72 -24.18 14.65
CA ARG A 418 -16.50 -23.50 15.92
C ARG A 418 -16.21 -22.02 15.73
N ASN A 419 -16.67 -21.21 16.68
CA ASN A 419 -16.30 -19.80 16.72
C ASN A 419 -14.87 -19.62 17.28
N SER A 420 -14.41 -18.37 17.34
CA SER A 420 -13.08 -18.00 17.84
C SER A 420 -12.83 -18.32 19.33
N ASN A 421 -13.88 -18.62 20.10
CA ASN A 421 -13.79 -19.09 21.49
C ASN A 421 -13.83 -20.63 21.61
N PHE A 422 -13.78 -21.35 20.49
CA PHE A 422 -13.93 -22.81 20.39
C PHE A 422 -15.31 -23.33 20.80
N GLU A 423 -16.33 -22.48 20.87
CA GLU A 423 -17.72 -22.91 21.07
C GLU A 423 -18.25 -23.52 19.77
N VAL A 424 -18.95 -24.66 19.86
CA VAL A 424 -19.53 -25.33 18.71
C VAL A 424 -20.73 -24.50 18.21
N LEU A 425 -20.67 -24.10 16.94
CA LEU A 425 -21.75 -23.42 16.25
C LEU A 425 -22.67 -24.41 15.57
N ASP A 426 -22.10 -25.35 14.83
CA ASP A 426 -22.85 -26.42 14.19
C ASP A 426 -21.97 -27.68 14.03
N PHE A 427 -22.62 -28.81 13.83
CA PHE A 427 -21.95 -30.08 13.53
C PHE A 427 -22.81 -30.93 12.60
N VAL A 428 -22.17 -31.68 11.71
CA VAL A 428 -22.83 -32.58 10.77
C VAL A 428 -22.03 -33.86 10.67
N ASN A 429 -22.67 -35.00 10.94
CA ASN A 429 -22.07 -36.33 10.82
C ASN A 429 -22.75 -37.06 9.64
N TYR A 430 -22.37 -36.68 8.42
CA TYR A 430 -23.02 -37.19 7.22
C TYR A 430 -22.48 -38.58 6.85
N SER A 431 -23.28 -39.36 6.13
CA SER A 431 -22.86 -40.61 5.51
C SER A 431 -23.38 -40.73 4.08
N ILE A 432 -22.81 -41.63 3.31
CA ILE A 432 -23.25 -41.91 1.93
C ILE A 432 -24.75 -42.29 1.85
N ASP A 433 -25.28 -42.94 2.89
CA ASP A 433 -26.70 -43.32 2.96
C ASP A 433 -27.64 -42.08 2.97
N TRP A 434 -27.14 -40.90 3.33
CA TRP A 434 -27.94 -39.67 3.41
C TRP A 434 -28.39 -39.18 2.02
N TYR A 435 -27.69 -39.56 0.95
CA TYR A 435 -28.09 -39.20 -0.42
C TYR A 435 -29.45 -39.79 -0.79
N LYS A 436 -29.80 -40.96 -0.24
CA LYS A 436 -31.08 -41.67 -0.48
C LYS A 436 -31.36 -41.96 -1.96
N ASP A 437 -30.32 -41.96 -2.80
CA ASP A 437 -30.40 -42.15 -4.25
C ASP A 437 -29.08 -42.74 -4.78
N ASP A 438 -29.13 -44.00 -5.24
CA ASP A 438 -28.00 -44.78 -5.78
C ASP A 438 -27.31 -44.16 -7.01
N LEU A 439 -27.90 -43.14 -7.64
CA LEU A 439 -27.28 -42.42 -8.77
C LEU A 439 -26.54 -41.17 -8.31
N LYS A 440 -26.98 -40.57 -7.20
CA LYS A 440 -26.42 -39.32 -6.68
C LYS A 440 -25.32 -39.57 -5.65
N ASP A 441 -25.28 -40.75 -5.06
CA ASP A 441 -24.21 -41.19 -4.17
C ASP A 441 -22.93 -41.67 -4.91
N ASP A 442 -22.97 -41.79 -6.26
CA ASP A 442 -21.82 -42.09 -7.14
C ASP A 442 -21.11 -40.82 -7.66
N GLY A 443 -21.36 -39.67 -7.02
CA GLY A 443 -20.64 -38.42 -7.22
C GLY A 443 -21.35 -37.35 -8.08
N GLY A 444 -20.86 -36.12 -7.97
CA GLY A 444 -21.34 -34.94 -8.70
C GLY A 444 -22.54 -34.23 -8.10
N PHE A 445 -23.09 -34.74 -6.98
CA PHE A 445 -24.21 -34.15 -6.26
C PHE A 445 -23.79 -33.78 -4.83
N SER A 446 -24.33 -32.67 -4.31
CA SER A 446 -24.18 -32.29 -2.90
C SER A 446 -25.27 -32.92 -2.03
N LEU A 447 -24.98 -33.04 -0.74
CA LEU A 447 -25.98 -33.19 0.31
C LEU A 447 -26.48 -31.80 0.72
N GLU A 448 -27.79 -31.63 0.78
CA GLU A 448 -28.45 -30.38 1.15
C GLU A 448 -29.33 -30.58 2.40
N LYS A 449 -29.32 -29.59 3.29
CA LYS A 449 -30.19 -29.51 4.46
C LYS A 449 -31.60 -29.11 4.04
N ILE A 450 -32.62 -29.83 4.52
CA ILE A 450 -34.03 -29.62 4.18
C ILE A 450 -34.58 -28.42 4.94
N ASP A 451 -34.53 -28.46 6.27
CA ASP A 451 -34.99 -27.39 7.16
C ASP A 451 -33.79 -26.72 7.84
N VAL A 452 -33.48 -25.51 7.40
CA VAL A 452 -32.35 -24.71 7.91
C VAL A 452 -32.62 -24.19 9.33
N ASP A 453 -33.89 -23.98 9.69
CA ASP A 453 -34.30 -23.51 11.01
C ASP A 453 -34.29 -24.61 12.07
N TYR A 454 -34.34 -25.88 11.65
CA TYR A 454 -34.20 -27.03 12.54
C TYR A 454 -32.73 -27.21 12.99
N PRO A 455 -32.43 -27.06 14.30
CA PRO A 455 -31.04 -27.03 14.79
C PRO A 455 -30.37 -28.41 14.84
N CYS A 456 -31.11 -29.51 14.71
CA CYS A 456 -30.50 -30.84 14.75
C CYS A 456 -30.08 -31.32 13.36
N SER A 457 -28.82 -31.71 13.22
CA SER A 457 -28.24 -32.28 12.00
C SER A 457 -28.39 -33.81 11.98
N ASN A 458 -29.63 -34.30 11.89
CA ASN A 458 -29.91 -35.73 11.73
C ASN A 458 -30.10 -36.09 10.25
N GLU A 459 -29.92 -37.36 9.90
CA GLU A 459 -30.08 -37.90 8.54
C GLU A 459 -31.43 -37.53 7.90
N GLN A 460 -32.48 -37.37 8.72
CA GLN A 460 -33.82 -37.10 8.21
C GLN A 460 -33.97 -35.67 7.68
N ASN A 461 -33.12 -34.75 8.14
CA ASN A 461 -33.10 -33.35 7.72
C ASN A 461 -32.08 -33.06 6.59
N TRP A 462 -31.53 -34.11 5.97
CA TRP A 462 -30.59 -34.00 4.86
C TRP A 462 -30.96 -34.96 3.74
N THR A 463 -30.69 -34.58 2.49
CA THR A 463 -30.85 -35.46 1.32
C THR A 463 -29.98 -34.97 0.17
N ALA A 464 -29.79 -35.78 -0.87
CA ALA A 464 -29.11 -35.33 -2.08
C ALA A 464 -29.84 -34.16 -2.77
N SER A 465 -29.08 -33.23 -3.33
CA SER A 465 -29.60 -32.10 -4.12
C SER A 465 -30.56 -32.59 -5.21
N GLU A 466 -31.72 -31.91 -5.35
CA GLU A 466 -32.65 -32.04 -6.47
C GLU A 466 -32.33 -31.07 -7.62
N SER A 467 -31.31 -30.24 -7.48
CA SER A 467 -30.82 -29.35 -8.53
C SER A 467 -30.33 -30.13 -9.75
N LEU A 468 -30.67 -29.63 -10.95
CA LEU A 468 -30.14 -30.18 -12.20
C LEU A 468 -28.63 -29.92 -12.37
N ASP A 469 -28.06 -29.02 -11.56
CA ASP A 469 -26.65 -28.66 -11.62
C ASP A 469 -25.77 -29.51 -10.70
N GLY A 470 -26.38 -30.32 -9.82
CA GLY A 470 -25.70 -31.15 -8.83
C GLY A 470 -25.71 -30.53 -7.41
N GLY A 471 -26.02 -29.25 -7.28
CA GLY A 471 -26.10 -28.55 -6.00
C GLY A 471 -26.64 -27.13 -6.16
N THR A 472 -26.67 -26.38 -5.08
CA THR A 472 -27.18 -24.99 -5.03
C THR A 472 -26.24 -24.01 -4.31
N PRO A 473 -24.91 -24.04 -4.55
CA PRO A 473 -23.98 -23.20 -3.79
C PRO A 473 -24.29 -21.71 -4.00
N GLY A 474 -24.40 -20.96 -2.90
CA GLY A 474 -24.75 -19.55 -2.85
C GLY A 474 -26.26 -19.26 -2.90
N TYR A 475 -27.12 -20.29 -2.93
CA TYR A 475 -28.57 -20.15 -3.09
C TYR A 475 -29.35 -20.97 -2.05
N LEU A 476 -30.66 -20.77 -2.02
CA LEU A 476 -31.55 -21.62 -1.23
C LEU A 476 -31.47 -23.07 -1.74
N ASN A 477 -31.30 -24.01 -0.81
CA ASN A 477 -31.27 -25.45 -1.11
C ASN A 477 -32.46 -25.88 -1.98
N SER A 478 -32.19 -26.76 -2.94
CA SER A 478 -33.21 -27.30 -3.84
C SER A 478 -34.27 -28.13 -3.12
N VAL A 479 -33.93 -28.64 -1.94
CA VAL A 479 -34.78 -29.47 -1.06
C VAL A 479 -35.35 -28.70 0.14
N ASP A 480 -35.27 -27.37 0.13
CA ASP A 480 -35.80 -26.50 1.20
C ASP A 480 -37.25 -26.82 1.57
N GLY A 481 -37.51 -26.96 2.87
CA GLY A 481 -38.84 -27.21 3.41
C GLY A 481 -38.87 -27.37 4.93
N ASP A 482 -40.08 -27.47 5.48
CA ASP A 482 -40.27 -27.65 6.92
C ASP A 482 -40.00 -29.11 7.34
N PHE A 483 -39.09 -29.33 8.29
CA PHE A 483 -38.85 -30.63 8.90
C PHE A 483 -39.66 -30.75 10.19
N ILE A 484 -40.71 -31.59 10.14
CA ILE A 484 -41.52 -31.89 11.33
C ILE A 484 -41.04 -33.21 11.91
N ASP A 485 -40.27 -33.12 13.00
CA ASP A 485 -40.01 -34.28 13.84
C ASP A 485 -41.30 -34.74 14.53
N ASN A 486 -41.83 -35.87 14.06
CA ASN A 486 -43.00 -36.52 14.64
C ASN A 486 -42.63 -37.74 15.48
N THR A 487 -41.33 -37.98 15.69
CA THR A 487 -40.84 -39.08 16.50
C THR A 487 -40.53 -38.53 17.88
N ALA A 488 -41.04 -39.19 18.92
CA ALA A 488 -40.69 -38.79 20.29
C ALA A 488 -39.35 -39.43 20.68
N PRO A 489 -38.51 -38.73 21.44
CA PRO A 489 -37.23 -39.27 21.87
C PRO A 489 -37.45 -40.46 22.80
N ALA A 490 -36.76 -41.54 22.48
CA ALA A 490 -36.70 -42.74 23.26
C ALA A 490 -35.36 -42.84 23.99
N ILE A 491 -35.40 -43.32 25.23
CA ILE A 491 -34.20 -43.68 25.96
C ILE A 491 -33.67 -45.00 25.37
N LEU A 492 -32.48 -44.97 24.78
CA LEU A 492 -31.78 -46.18 24.36
C LEU A 492 -31.34 -46.99 25.58
N TYR A 493 -30.67 -46.33 26.53
CA TYR A 493 -30.32 -46.93 27.80
C TYR A 493 -30.01 -45.87 28.88
N THR A 494 -30.02 -46.33 30.12
CA THR A 494 -29.51 -45.60 31.28
C THR A 494 -28.43 -46.43 31.96
N SER A 495 -27.35 -45.81 32.43
CA SER A 495 -26.34 -46.49 33.23
C SER A 495 -25.92 -45.66 34.44
N ILE A 496 -25.67 -46.32 35.57
CA ILE A 496 -25.11 -45.68 36.76
C ILE A 496 -23.62 -45.49 36.54
N LEU A 497 -23.15 -44.24 36.60
CA LEU A 497 -21.73 -43.93 36.48
C LEU A 497 -21.03 -44.07 37.84
N ASN A 498 -21.67 -43.60 38.91
CA ASN A 498 -21.26 -43.80 40.30
C ASN A 498 -22.44 -43.59 41.27
N SER A 499 -22.18 -43.52 42.58
CA SER A 499 -23.21 -43.41 43.63
C SER A 499 -24.11 -42.17 43.53
N SER A 500 -23.81 -41.22 42.65
CA SER A 500 -24.53 -39.95 42.51
C SER A 500 -24.77 -39.53 41.05
N GLU A 501 -24.36 -40.32 40.06
CA GLU A 501 -24.39 -39.91 38.66
C GLU A 501 -25.01 -41.01 37.77
N PHE A 502 -25.88 -40.58 36.86
CA PHE A 502 -26.48 -41.40 35.81
C PHE A 502 -26.08 -40.85 34.44
N ILE A 503 -25.91 -41.76 33.49
CA ILE A 503 -25.87 -41.46 32.06
C ILE A 503 -27.22 -41.89 31.49
N VAL A 504 -27.85 -41.00 30.73
CA VAL A 504 -29.04 -41.28 29.93
C VAL A 504 -28.63 -41.07 28.47
N VAL A 505 -28.88 -42.08 27.63
CA VAL A 505 -28.61 -42.00 26.19
C VAL A 505 -29.93 -42.08 25.44
N PHE A 506 -30.18 -41.09 24.60
CA PHE A 506 -31.36 -40.99 23.75
C PHE A 506 -31.07 -41.56 22.35
N ASN A 507 -32.12 -41.96 21.64
CA ASN A 507 -32.01 -42.48 20.27
C ASN A 507 -31.88 -41.37 19.22
N GLU A 508 -31.98 -40.11 19.64
CA GLU A 508 -31.84 -38.94 18.79
C GLU A 508 -31.25 -37.75 19.57
N PRO A 509 -30.75 -36.72 18.87
CA PRO A 509 -30.30 -35.48 19.50
C PRO A 509 -31.42 -34.81 20.30
N MET A 510 -31.07 -34.21 21.43
CA MET A 510 -32.03 -33.59 22.35
C MET A 510 -31.79 -32.08 22.47
N ASP A 511 -32.86 -31.33 22.65
CA ASP A 511 -32.77 -29.92 23.04
C ASP A 511 -32.04 -29.79 24.39
N THR A 512 -30.86 -29.18 24.36
CA THR A 512 -30.00 -29.03 25.53
C THR A 512 -30.63 -28.14 26.59
N SER A 513 -31.45 -27.16 26.21
CA SER A 513 -32.14 -26.28 27.16
C SER A 513 -33.20 -27.05 27.96
N ASN A 514 -33.89 -27.98 27.32
CA ASN A 514 -34.85 -28.88 27.94
C ASN A 514 -34.15 -29.94 28.81
N LEU A 515 -33.04 -30.52 28.31
CA LEU A 515 -32.24 -31.48 29.09
C LEU A 515 -31.63 -30.88 30.36
N LEU A 516 -31.38 -29.57 30.40
CA LEU A 516 -30.84 -28.88 31.58
C LEU A 516 -31.93 -28.46 32.58
N ASP A 517 -33.22 -28.56 32.22
CA ASP A 517 -34.30 -28.33 33.16
C ASP A 517 -34.44 -29.54 34.10
N LEU A 518 -33.96 -29.37 35.33
CA LEU A 518 -34.00 -30.42 36.37
C LEU A 518 -35.42 -30.91 36.68
N SER A 519 -36.47 -30.15 36.36
CA SER A 519 -37.86 -30.55 36.58
C SER A 519 -38.33 -31.67 35.64
N THR A 520 -37.59 -31.93 34.55
CA THR A 520 -37.88 -33.01 33.59
C THR A 520 -37.47 -34.39 34.09
N TYR A 521 -36.68 -34.47 35.17
CA TYR A 521 -36.19 -35.72 35.73
C TYR A 521 -36.80 -35.99 37.11
N ALA A 522 -37.26 -37.22 37.32
CA ALA A 522 -37.66 -37.72 38.63
C ALA A 522 -37.04 -39.09 38.87
N LEU A 523 -36.45 -39.29 40.04
CA LEU A 523 -35.99 -40.60 40.51
C LEU A 523 -37.02 -41.13 41.51
N ASP A 524 -37.75 -42.18 41.14
CA ASP A 524 -38.65 -42.88 42.05
C ASP A 524 -37.91 -44.06 42.70
N ASN A 525 -38.21 -44.33 43.98
CA ASN A 525 -37.50 -45.32 44.81
C ASN A 525 -38.10 -46.71 44.74
#